data_AF-A0A8S2NM29-F1
#
_entry.id   AF-A0A8S2NM29-F1
#
_cell.length_a   1.000
_cell.length_b   1.000
_cell.length_c   1.000
_cell.angle_alpha   90.00
_cell.angle_beta   90.00
_cell.angle_gamma   90.00
#
_symmetry.space_group_name_H-M   'P 1'
#
loop_
_entity.id
_entity.type
_entity.pdbx_description
1 polymer ?
#
loop_
_entity_poly.entity_id
_entity_poly.type
_entity_poly.pdbx_seq_one_letter_code
_entity_poly.pdbx_strand_id
1 'polypeptide(L)'
;MGAHESAMIQVNFNRSTEFYFPGEHVSGEIFFQNKLDRLKVEEISIEIVGVLAYKTTESRSSTDSNGSSTTEYYNDYHHVPFFTNRVLLARSDGLQDKIILSRGTHTWSFHFSLVENLPLSSSSNVVAYPHIKYYTRIVLL
;
A
#
# COMPACT_ATOMS: atom_id res chain seq x y z
N MET A 1 -29.93 3.53 13.37
CA MET A 1 -28.97 4.59 13.75
C MET A 1 -27.69 3.92 14.19
N GLY A 2 -26.57 4.21 13.53
CA GLY A 2 -25.26 3.61 13.81
C GLY A 2 -24.44 3.48 12.54
N ALA A 3 -24.16 4.59 11.85
CA ALA A 3 -23.12 4.59 10.85
C ALA A 3 -21.81 4.28 11.58
N HIS A 4 -21.16 3.17 11.23
CA HIS A 4 -19.79 2.90 11.68
C HIS A 4 -18.94 4.09 11.28
N GLU A 5 -18.61 4.95 12.23
CA GLU A 5 -17.81 6.12 11.97
C GLU A 5 -16.40 5.68 11.61
N SER A 6 -16.10 5.66 10.31
CA SER A 6 -14.77 5.36 9.81
C SER A 6 -13.75 6.30 10.45
N ALA A 7 -12.68 5.74 11.02
CA ALA A 7 -11.47 6.51 11.27
C ALA A 7 -10.97 7.08 9.94
N MET A 8 -10.36 8.26 9.97
CA MET A 8 -9.80 8.92 8.80
C MET A 8 -8.28 8.90 8.91
N ILE A 9 -7.62 8.48 7.83
CA ILE A 9 -6.17 8.51 7.70
C ILE A 9 -5.85 9.25 6.40
N GLN A 10 -4.98 10.26 6.49
CA GLN A 10 -4.52 11.04 5.34
C GLN A 10 -2.99 11.13 5.37
N VAL A 11 -2.35 10.94 4.22
CA VAL A 11 -0.91 11.10 4.02
C VAL A 11 -0.69 12.29 3.09
N ASN A 12 -0.02 13.31 3.60
CA ASN A 12 0.34 14.51 2.86
C ASN A 12 1.83 14.50 2.57
N PHE A 13 2.20 14.44 1.31
CA PHE A 13 3.60 14.48 0.89
C PHE A 13 4.08 15.93 0.79
N ASN A 14 5.32 16.19 1.23
CA ASN A 14 5.97 17.50 1.18
C ASN A 14 6.56 17.78 -0.21
N ARG A 15 5.77 17.60 -1.27
CA ARG A 15 6.21 17.86 -2.65
C ARG A 15 5.08 18.47 -3.47
N SER A 16 5.43 19.40 -4.35
CA SER A 16 4.50 20.06 -5.28
C SER A 16 4.29 19.28 -6.58
N THR A 17 5.15 18.31 -6.90
CA THR A 17 5.08 17.49 -8.12
C THR A 17 4.55 16.08 -7.83
N GLU A 18 3.93 15.46 -8.82
CA GLU A 18 3.25 14.17 -8.69
C GLU A 18 4.18 12.94 -8.78
N PHE A 19 5.47 13.12 -9.08
CA PHE A 19 6.42 12.02 -9.29
C PHE A 19 7.68 12.13 -8.41
N TYR A 20 8.31 10.98 -8.20
CA TYR A 20 9.60 10.82 -7.52
C TYR A 20 10.55 9.99 -8.38
N PHE A 21 11.84 10.29 -8.26
CA PHE A 21 12.93 9.58 -8.91
C PHE A 21 13.65 8.65 -7.93
N PRO A 22 14.27 7.57 -8.43
CA PRO A 22 15.16 6.74 -7.61
C PRO A 22 16.25 7.58 -6.93
N GLY A 23 16.63 7.20 -5.71
CA GLY A 23 17.61 7.94 -4.90
C GLY A 23 17.07 9.19 -4.18
N GLU A 24 15.86 9.66 -4.52
CA GLU A 24 15.28 10.83 -3.87
C GLU A 24 14.79 10.54 -2.45
N HIS A 25 14.66 11.63 -1.69
CA HIS A 25 13.99 11.62 -0.40
C HIS A 25 12.50 11.89 -0.54
N VAL A 26 11.68 11.09 0.14
CA VAL A 26 10.23 11.25 0.21
C VAL A 26 9.86 11.59 1.64
N SER A 27 9.28 12.76 1.88
CA SER A 27 8.87 13.16 3.22
C SER A 27 7.43 13.68 3.22
N GLY A 28 6.84 13.75 4.41
CA GLY A 28 5.47 14.19 4.56
C GLY A 28 4.96 14.07 5.98
N GLU A 29 3.66 14.27 6.11
CA GLU A 29 2.91 14.19 7.36
C GLU A 29 1.73 13.23 7.23
N ILE A 30 1.47 12.49 8.29
CA ILE A 30 0.34 11.59 8.43
C ILE A 30 -0.61 12.23 9.42
N PHE A 31 -1.88 12.34 9.04
CA PHE A 31 -2.96 12.79 9.90
C PHE A 31 -3.89 11.61 10.16
N PHE A 32 -4.04 11.24 11.43
CA PHE A 32 -4.93 10.18 11.86
C PHE A 32 -6.00 10.72 12.81
N GLN A 33 -7.26 10.59 12.41
CA GLN A 33 -8.39 10.90 13.26
C GLN A 33 -8.88 9.64 13.98
N ASN A 34 -8.52 9.54 15.26
CA ASN A 34 -9.06 8.52 16.14
C ASN A 34 -10.42 8.95 16.70
N LYS A 35 -11.46 8.15 16.43
CA LYS A 35 -12.80 8.36 16.96
C LYS A 35 -13.10 7.54 18.22
N LEU A 36 -12.24 6.58 18.55
CA LEU A 36 -12.32 5.76 19.76
C LEU A 36 -11.76 6.53 20.94
N ASP A 37 -12.29 6.29 22.14
CA ASP A 37 -11.78 6.93 23.37
C ASP A 37 -10.31 6.55 23.62
N ARG A 38 -9.97 5.29 23.36
CA ARG A 38 -8.61 4.75 23.48
C ARG A 38 -8.38 3.68 22.42
N LEU A 39 -7.45 3.92 21.51
CA LEU A 39 -6.92 2.91 20.61
C LEU A 39 -5.55 2.48 21.12
N LYS A 40 -5.37 1.17 21.35
CA LYS A 40 -4.10 0.61 21.84
C LYS A 40 -3.36 -0.04 20.70
N VAL A 41 -2.13 0.38 20.45
CA VAL A 41 -1.25 -0.16 19.41
C VAL A 41 0.14 -0.39 19.99
N GLU A 42 0.82 -1.45 19.57
CA GLU A 42 2.20 -1.75 19.92
C GLU A 42 3.15 -0.86 19.12
N GLU A 43 2.80 -0.63 17.85
CA GLU A 43 3.64 0.07 16.91
C GLU A 43 2.84 0.84 15.86
N ILE A 44 3.35 2.01 15.50
CA ILE A 44 2.87 2.83 14.40
C ILE A 44 4.02 3.00 13.43
N SER A 45 3.83 2.57 12.19
CA SER A 45 4.82 2.72 11.13
C SER A 45 4.16 3.08 9.80
N ILE A 46 4.96 3.65 8.91
CA ILE A 46 4.58 3.87 7.51
C ILE A 46 5.56 3.12 6.61
N GLU A 47 5.03 2.54 5.56
CA GLU A 47 5.79 1.79 4.58
C GLU A 47 5.54 2.34 3.18
N ILE A 48 6.59 2.47 2.36
CA ILE A 48 6.47 2.54 0.91
C ILE A 48 6.65 1.12 0.37
N VAL A 49 5.72 0.68 -0.46
CA VAL A 49 5.74 -0.65 -1.09
C VAL A 49 5.73 -0.49 -2.60
N GLY A 50 6.68 -1.15 -3.27
CA GLY A 50 6.70 -1.32 -4.72
C GLY A 50 6.15 -2.69 -5.09
N VAL A 51 5.19 -2.74 -6.01
CA VAL A 51 4.51 -3.97 -6.45
C VAL A 51 4.59 -4.12 -7.96
N LEU A 52 4.99 -5.31 -8.40
CA LEU A 52 4.86 -5.77 -9.77
C LEU A 52 3.54 -6.51 -9.88
N ALA A 53 2.66 -6.01 -10.74
CA ALA A 53 1.39 -6.62 -11.04
C ALA A 53 1.43 -7.22 -12.44
N TYR A 54 1.09 -8.51 -12.60
CA TYR A 54 1.05 -9.18 -13.90
C TYR A 54 -0.13 -10.16 -14.00
N LYS A 55 -0.48 -10.53 -15.23
CA LYS A 55 -1.55 -11.48 -15.52
C LYS A 55 -0.97 -12.67 -16.27
N THR A 56 -1.31 -13.88 -15.86
CA THR A 56 -1.07 -15.11 -16.63
C THR A 56 -2.40 -15.54 -17.25
N THR A 57 -2.33 -16.11 -18.47
CA THR A 57 -3.50 -16.64 -19.15
C THR A 57 -3.20 -18.08 -19.54
N GLU A 58 -4.00 -19.01 -19.03
CA GLU A 58 -3.97 -20.41 -19.42
C GLU A 58 -5.16 -20.70 -20.33
N SER A 59 -4.95 -21.49 -21.39
CA SER A 59 -6.04 -21.94 -22.24
C SER A 59 -6.19 -23.45 -22.18
N ARG A 60 -7.45 -23.90 -22.14
CA ARG A 60 -7.79 -25.33 -22.18
C ARG A 60 -8.71 -25.57 -23.36
N SER A 61 -8.24 -26.40 -24.30
CA SER A 61 -9.05 -26.83 -25.44
C SER A 61 -9.65 -28.20 -25.16
N SER A 62 -10.95 -28.35 -25.40
CA SER A 62 -11.65 -29.63 -25.38
C SER A 62 -12.41 -29.82 -26.67
N THR A 63 -12.24 -30.98 -27.30
CA THR A 63 -13.01 -31.39 -28.48
C THR A 63 -14.08 -32.39 -28.05
N ASP A 64 -15.33 -32.12 -28.39
CA ASP A 64 -16.44 -33.03 -28.11
C ASP A 64 -16.48 -34.20 -29.11
N SER A 65 -17.35 -35.18 -28.84
CA SER A 65 -17.55 -36.35 -29.71
C SER A 65 -18.08 -35.99 -31.11
N ASN A 66 -18.56 -34.77 -31.32
CA ASN A 66 -19.08 -34.28 -32.59
C ASN A 66 -18.02 -33.48 -33.39
N GLY A 67 -16.78 -33.43 -32.89
CA GLY A 67 -15.68 -32.71 -33.53
C GLY A 67 -15.70 -31.20 -33.29
N SER A 68 -16.60 -30.69 -32.44
CA SER A 68 -16.63 -29.29 -32.04
C SER A 68 -15.53 -29.02 -31.01
N SER A 69 -14.70 -28.02 -31.26
CA SER A 69 -13.63 -27.60 -30.34
C SER A 69 -14.08 -26.36 -29.57
N THR A 70 -14.04 -26.44 -28.24
CA THR A 70 -14.20 -25.29 -27.35
C THR A 70 -12.86 -24.98 -26.69
N THR A 71 -12.47 -23.70 -26.69
CA THR A 71 -11.28 -23.22 -25.98
C THR A 71 -11.72 -22.29 -24.87
N GLU A 72 -11.40 -22.65 -23.64
CA GLU A 72 -11.62 -21.82 -22.46
C GLU A 72 -10.33 -21.08 -22.09
N TYR A 73 -10.46 -19.84 -21.63
CA TYR A 73 -9.34 -19.01 -21.19
C TYR A 73 -9.49 -18.68 -19.70
N TYR A 74 -8.48 -19.02 -18.91
CA TYR A 74 -8.39 -18.77 -17.48
C TYR A 74 -7.36 -17.67 -17.24
N ASN A 75 -7.71 -16.64 -16.48
CA ASN A 75 -6.83 -15.52 -16.19
C ASN A 75 -6.53 -15.45 -14.70
N ASP A 76 -5.25 -15.52 -14.34
CA ASP A 76 -4.78 -15.30 -12.98
C ASP A 76 -4.03 -13.97 -12.88
N TYR A 77 -4.27 -13.25 -11.78
CA TYR A 77 -3.71 -11.93 -11.53
C TYR A 77 -2.81 -12.00 -10.31
N HIS A 78 -1.58 -11.52 -10.46
CA HIS A 78 -0.56 -11.58 -9.42
C HIS A 78 -0.12 -10.17 -9.05
N HIS A 79 0.06 -9.94 -7.75
CA HIS A 79 0.61 -8.71 -7.18
C HIS A 79 1.77 -9.10 -6.27
N VAL A 80 3.01 -8.91 -6.74
CA VAL A 80 4.22 -9.34 -6.04
C VAL A 80 4.95 -8.10 -5.51
N PRO A 81 5.00 -7.90 -4.18
CA PRO A 81 5.86 -6.89 -3.60
C PRO A 81 7.33 -7.20 -3.91
N PHE A 82 8.04 -6.24 -4.49
CA PHE A 82 9.48 -6.35 -4.78
C PHE A 82 10.32 -5.35 -4.00
N PHE A 83 9.69 -4.33 -3.42
CA PHE A 83 10.34 -3.28 -2.67
C PHE A 83 9.51 -2.93 -1.44
N THR A 84 10.16 -2.77 -0.29
CA THR A 84 9.53 -2.20 0.91
C THR A 84 10.56 -1.39 1.67
N ASN A 85 10.22 -0.15 2.01
CA ASN A 85 10.97 0.68 2.93
C ASN A 85 10.03 1.08 4.07
N ARG A 86 10.44 0.86 5.32
CA ARG A 86 9.62 1.06 6.52
C ARG A 86 10.26 2.10 7.44
N VAL A 87 9.43 3.01 7.93
CA VAL A 87 9.81 4.01 8.92
C VAL A 87 8.94 3.81 10.16
N LEU A 88 9.60 3.66 11.30
CA LEU A 88 8.97 3.61 12.61
C LEU A 88 8.59 5.03 13.05
N LEU A 89 7.32 5.25 13.39
CA LEU A 89 6.80 6.57 13.79
C LEU A 89 6.61 6.64 15.30
N ALA A 90 6.11 5.57 15.90
CA ALA A 90 5.99 5.44 17.34
C ALA A 90 6.04 3.96 17.74
N ARG A 91 6.70 3.67 18.86
CA ARG A 91 6.74 2.36 19.51
C ARG A 91 6.59 2.56 21.01
N SER A 92 6.00 1.59 21.68
CA SER A 92 5.96 1.57 23.13
C SER A 92 7.38 1.56 23.73
N ASP A 93 7.61 2.31 24.81
CA ASP A 93 8.92 2.51 25.44
C ASP A 93 9.38 1.33 26.34
N GLY A 94 8.63 0.22 26.33
CA GLY A 94 8.89 -0.98 27.13
C GLY A 94 8.44 -0.90 28.59
N LEU A 95 8.06 0.29 29.09
CA LEU A 95 7.42 0.45 30.40
C LEU A 95 5.90 0.27 30.28
N GLN A 96 5.33 0.64 29.13
CA GLN A 96 4.00 0.24 28.71
C GLN A 96 4.14 -0.78 27.57
N ASP A 97 3.26 -1.78 27.51
CA ASP A 97 3.24 -2.74 26.39
C ASP A 97 2.64 -2.12 25.12
N LYS A 98 1.82 -1.06 25.25
CA LYS A 98 1.09 -0.44 24.15
C LYS A 98 1.07 1.09 24.26
N ILE A 99 1.19 1.72 23.10
CA ILE A 99 0.87 3.12 22.86
C ILE A 99 -0.65 3.27 22.94
N ILE A 100 -1.10 4.33 23.60
CA ILE A 100 -2.52 4.63 23.76
C ILE A 100 -2.84 5.92 23.04
N LEU A 101 -3.51 5.81 21.90
CA LEU A 101 -4.03 6.95 21.15
C LEU A 101 -5.39 7.34 21.73
N SER A 102 -5.48 8.53 22.29
CA SER A 102 -6.75 9.11 22.73
C SER A 102 -7.64 9.48 21.55
N ARG A 103 -8.94 9.70 21.80
CA ARG A 103 -9.83 10.32 20.81
C ARG A 103 -9.26 11.68 20.37
N GLY A 104 -9.18 11.91 19.07
CA GLY A 104 -8.65 13.16 18.50
C GLY A 104 -7.79 12.95 17.28
N THR A 105 -7.08 14.01 16.89
CA THR A 105 -6.15 14.02 15.76
C THR A 105 -4.73 13.72 16.25
N HIS A 106 -4.07 12.78 15.59
CA HIS A 106 -2.66 12.45 15.81
C HIS A 106 -1.89 12.72 14.53
N THR A 107 -0.70 13.29 14.67
CA THR A 107 0.14 13.67 13.53
C THR A 107 1.53 13.08 13.68
N TRP A 108 2.05 12.50 12.59
CA TRP A 108 3.43 12.02 12.52
C TRP A 108 4.09 12.48 11.23
N SER A 109 5.31 13.00 11.34
CA SER A 109 6.15 13.25 10.17
C SER A 109 6.91 11.99 9.78
N PHE A 110 7.13 11.79 8.49
CA PHE A 110 7.91 10.67 7.97
C PHE A 110 8.92 11.13 6.93
N HIS A 111 9.96 10.31 6.75
CA HIS A 111 11.01 10.51 5.76
C HIS A 111 11.56 9.17 5.29
N PHE A 112 11.54 8.94 3.97
CA PHE A 112 12.13 7.80 3.30
C PHE A 112 13.30 8.23 2.42
N SER A 113 14.27 7.35 2.28
CA SER A 113 15.27 7.42 1.21
C SER A 113 14.95 6.32 0.19
N LEU A 114 14.62 6.70 -1.05
CA LEU A 114 14.40 5.75 -2.12
C LEU A 114 15.73 5.16 -2.57
N VAL A 115 15.74 3.88 -2.94
CA VAL A 115 16.94 3.25 -3.50
C VAL A 115 17.16 3.73 -4.94
N GLU A 116 18.41 3.76 -5.40
CA GLU A 116 18.80 4.32 -6.71
C GLU A 116 18.31 3.50 -7.92
N ASN A 117 17.97 2.22 -7.70
CA ASN A 117 17.63 1.28 -8.77
C ASN A 117 16.15 0.86 -8.76
N LEU A 118 15.25 1.79 -8.41
CA LEU A 118 13.81 1.54 -8.49
C LEU A 118 13.32 1.56 -9.95
N PRO A 119 12.58 0.54 -10.40
CA PRO A 119 11.96 0.57 -11.73
C PRO A 119 10.85 1.64 -11.78
N LEU A 120 10.64 2.21 -12.96
CA LEU A 120 9.63 3.24 -13.16
C LEU A 120 8.21 2.68 -12.98
N SER A 121 7.33 3.47 -12.36
CA SER A 121 5.91 3.17 -12.35
C SER A 121 5.30 3.34 -13.74
N SER A 122 4.23 2.60 -14.01
CA SER A 122 3.47 2.77 -15.25
C SER A 122 2.56 4.00 -15.11
N SER A 123 2.71 4.98 -16.01
CA SER A 123 1.96 6.26 -15.99
C SER A 123 0.57 6.19 -16.64
N SER A 124 0.16 5.01 -17.10
CA SER A 124 -1.12 4.81 -17.80
C SER A 124 -2.30 4.85 -16.82
N ASN A 125 -3.27 5.75 -17.07
CA ASN A 125 -4.56 5.80 -16.38
C ASN A 125 -5.42 4.54 -16.61
N VAL A 126 -5.05 3.69 -17.57
CA VAL A 126 -5.64 2.37 -17.77
C VAL A 126 -4.78 1.35 -17.05
N VAL A 127 -5.40 0.57 -16.15
CA VAL A 127 -4.74 -0.55 -15.47
C VAL A 127 -4.49 -1.67 -16.50
N ALA A 128 -3.37 -1.59 -17.21
CA ALA A 128 -2.87 -2.64 -18.10
C ALA A 128 -1.87 -3.52 -17.34
N TYR A 129 -1.84 -4.82 -17.65
CA TYR A 129 -0.86 -5.76 -17.10
C TYR A 129 0.20 -6.08 -18.17
N PRO A 130 1.50 -6.19 -17.80
CA PRO A 130 2.05 -5.95 -16.47
C PRO A 130 2.22 -4.46 -16.16
N HIS A 131 2.21 -4.10 -14.88
CA HIS A 131 2.54 -2.74 -14.43
C HIS A 131 3.26 -2.73 -13.09
N ILE A 132 3.96 -1.62 -12.84
CA ILE A 132 4.65 -1.34 -11.58
C ILE A 132 3.95 -0.17 -10.89
N LYS A 133 3.68 -0.33 -9.59
CA LYS A 133 3.08 0.69 -8.73
C LYS A 133 3.83 0.82 -7.43
N TYR A 134 3.84 2.04 -6.91
CA TYR A 134 4.29 2.37 -5.56
C TYR A 134 3.15 2.98 -4.78
N TYR A 135 3.01 2.60 -3.52
CA TYR A 135 2.04 3.21 -2.61
C TYR A 135 2.60 3.26 -1.19
N THR A 136 2.06 4.18 -0.39
CA THR A 136 2.27 4.18 1.05
C THR A 136 1.17 3.41 1.75
N ARG A 137 1.51 2.72 2.83
CA ARG A 137 0.53 2.19 3.78
C ARG A 137 0.97 2.51 5.19
N ILE A 138 -0.01 2.76 6.05
CA ILE A 138 0.20 2.94 7.48
C ILE A 138 -0.14 1.63 8.16
N VAL A 139 0.74 1.18 9.04
CA VAL A 139 0.60 -0.05 9.79
C VAL A 139 0.45 0.31 11.26
N LEU A 140 -0.69 -0.06 11.82
CA LEU A 140 -1.02 0.00 13.24
C LEU A 140 -1.09 -1.44 13.73
N LEU A 141 -0.11 -1.88 14.53
CA LEU A 141 -0.04 -3.23 15.12
C LEU A 141 -0.58 -3.23 16.53
#